data_AF-A0A9X0A742-F1
#
_entry.id   AF-A0A9X0A742-F1
#
_cell.length_a   1.000
_cell.length_b   1.000
_cell.length_c   1.000
_cell.angle_alpha   90.00
_cell.angle_beta   90.00
_cell.angle_gamma   90.00
#
_symmetry.space_group_name_H-M   'P 1'
#
loop_
_entity.id
_entity.type
_entity.pdbx_description
1 polymer ?
#
loop_
_entity_poly.entity_id
_entity_poly.type
_entity_poly.pdbx_seq_one_letter_code
_entity_poly.pdbx_strand_id
1 'polypeptide(L)'
;MAEEERVSESLGNSEKDELIPNRSNVKSSNSGWTLWLVYTAAVIVLGSSFQFGYGTSCINGPEKDIRDYFSKHSSFSSLMWSTAVAIFAVGGMIGALFGPVIADSLGSKRTLLLNNLPALLGSLMMFFSYHAKAPSLLITGRLVFGFNSGVNTVVAPVYLSEIAPIRLRGALGALNQFGIVTGILVGFIFGLKQMLGTENGWPYALGFGFVVAILQILTLPFCPRSPRYLLLKLDKEPETVQGNDDEVK
;
A
#
# COMPACT_ATOMS: atom_id res chain seq x y z
N MET A 1 55.17 -31.22 15.16
CA MET A 1 54.73 -30.42 14.01
C MET A 1 53.28 -30.67 13.63
N ALA A 2 52.87 -31.89 13.23
CA ALA A 2 51.46 -32.15 12.85
C ALA A 2 50.44 -32.12 14.02
N GLU A 3 50.92 -32.23 15.27
CA GLU A 3 50.05 -32.25 16.46
C GLU A 3 49.81 -30.84 17.03
N GLU A 4 50.77 -29.93 16.93
CA GLU A 4 50.60 -28.51 17.29
C GLU A 4 49.66 -27.78 16.32
N GLU A 5 49.66 -28.16 15.04
CA GLU A 5 48.80 -27.57 14.02
C GLU A 5 47.33 -27.96 14.22
N ARG A 6 47.05 -29.19 14.70
CA ARG A 6 45.69 -29.61 15.08
C ARG A 6 45.17 -28.93 16.33
N VAL A 7 46.06 -28.57 17.26
CA VAL A 7 45.69 -27.87 18.50
C VAL A 7 45.41 -26.39 18.23
N SER A 8 46.16 -25.74 17.33
CA SER A 8 45.85 -24.36 16.92
C SER A 8 44.58 -24.27 16.07
N GLU A 9 44.29 -25.27 15.24
CA GLU A 9 43.03 -25.38 14.48
C GLU A 9 41.82 -25.61 15.39
N SER A 10 41.96 -26.43 16.45
CA SER A 10 40.86 -26.68 17.39
C SER A 10 40.55 -25.47 18.29
N LEU A 11 41.59 -24.75 18.72
CA LEU A 11 41.44 -23.51 19.50
C LEU A 11 40.82 -22.39 18.63
N GLY A 12 41.24 -22.26 17.37
CA GLY A 12 40.67 -21.29 16.44
C GLY A 12 39.22 -21.58 16.01
N ASN A 13 38.76 -22.83 16.16
CA ASN A 13 37.35 -23.19 15.93
C ASN A 13 36.49 -22.95 17.18
N SER A 14 37.03 -23.18 18.37
CA SER A 14 36.33 -22.93 19.65
C SER A 14 36.05 -21.45 19.89
N GLU A 15 36.94 -20.54 19.47
CA GLU A 15 36.77 -19.09 19.63
C GLU A 15 35.77 -18.50 18.61
N LYS A 16 35.62 -19.14 17.43
CA LYS A 16 34.63 -18.75 16.41
C LYS A 16 33.21 -19.15 16.80
N ASP A 17 33.04 -20.23 17.53
CA ASP A 17 31.72 -20.66 18.01
C ASP A 17 31.23 -19.82 19.22
N GLU A 18 32.15 -19.18 19.97
CA GLU A 18 31.81 -18.27 21.08
C GLU A 18 31.41 -16.86 20.61
N LEU A 19 31.94 -16.39 19.47
CA LEU A 19 31.65 -15.07 18.90
C LEU A 19 30.34 -15.00 18.08
N ILE A 20 29.70 -16.15 17.81
CA ILE A 20 28.38 -16.17 17.17
C ILE A 20 27.34 -16.15 18.28
N PRO A 21 26.72 -15.00 18.60
CA PRO A 21 25.66 -14.96 19.59
C PRO A 21 24.59 -15.97 19.20
N ASN A 22 24.37 -16.93 20.10
CA ASN A 22 23.46 -18.04 19.93
C ASN A 22 22.06 -17.52 19.55
N ARG A 23 21.70 -17.65 18.27
CA ARG A 23 20.40 -17.24 17.71
C ARG A 23 19.21 -17.93 18.39
N SER A 24 19.43 -18.96 19.21
CA SER A 24 18.37 -19.70 19.89
C SER A 24 17.68 -18.93 21.03
N ASN A 25 18.25 -17.82 21.50
CA ASN A 25 17.67 -17.04 22.62
C ASN A 25 16.85 -15.81 22.21
N VAL A 26 16.59 -15.62 20.92
CA VAL A 26 15.46 -14.76 20.53
C VAL A 26 14.21 -15.53 20.91
N LYS A 27 13.65 -15.24 22.10
CA LYS A 27 12.28 -15.62 22.45
C LYS A 27 11.40 -15.22 21.27
N SER A 28 11.07 -16.19 20.42
CA SER A 28 9.98 -16.11 19.45
C SER A 28 8.74 -15.95 20.31
N SER A 29 8.44 -14.72 20.73
CA SER A 29 7.18 -14.37 21.36
C SER A 29 6.10 -15.01 20.49
N ASN A 30 5.34 -15.92 21.10
CA ASN A 30 4.20 -16.62 20.50
C ASN A 30 3.08 -15.61 20.19
N SER A 31 3.38 -14.60 19.38
CA SER A 31 2.43 -13.62 18.88
C SER A 31 1.72 -14.26 17.70
N GLY A 32 0.65 -14.98 18.01
CA GLY A 32 -0.32 -15.44 17.02
C GLY A 32 -1.03 -14.25 16.36
N TRP A 33 -2.20 -14.52 15.78
CA TRP A 33 -3.07 -13.47 15.26
C TRP A 33 -3.57 -12.56 16.38
N THR A 34 -2.92 -11.43 16.60
CA THR A 34 -3.48 -10.38 17.46
C THR A 34 -4.62 -9.69 16.70
N LEU A 35 -5.78 -9.48 17.33
CA LEU A 35 -6.90 -8.73 16.74
C LEU A 35 -6.47 -7.37 16.17
N TRP A 36 -5.48 -6.74 16.80
CA TRP A 36 -4.87 -5.48 16.35
C TRP A 36 -4.11 -5.59 15.02
N LEU A 37 -3.43 -6.72 14.80
CA LEU A 37 -2.70 -7.00 13.57
C LEU A 37 -3.67 -7.27 12.42
N VAL A 38 -4.75 -8.03 12.69
CA VAL A 38 -5.84 -8.25 11.73
C VAL A 38 -6.51 -6.94 11.37
N TYR A 39 -6.81 -6.09 12.35
CA TYR A 39 -7.39 -4.75 12.12
C TYR A 39 -6.49 -3.90 11.22
N THR A 40 -5.20 -3.79 11.56
CA THR A 40 -4.25 -3.01 10.78
C THR A 40 -4.10 -3.57 9.36
N ALA A 41 -4.02 -4.89 9.22
CA ALA A 41 -3.98 -5.54 7.91
C ALA A 41 -5.23 -5.24 7.08
N ALA A 42 -6.42 -5.37 7.66
CA ALA A 42 -7.67 -5.07 6.97
C ALA A 42 -7.73 -3.61 6.51
N VAL A 43 -7.33 -2.66 7.35
CA VAL A 43 -7.28 -1.22 7.01
C VAL A 43 -6.34 -0.95 5.83
N ILE A 44 -5.16 -1.55 5.83
CA ILE A 44 -4.18 -1.36 4.76
C ILE A 44 -4.64 -2.03 3.46
N VAL A 45 -5.18 -3.24 3.56
CA VAL A 45 -5.69 -3.99 2.41
C VAL A 45 -6.88 -3.27 1.77
N LEU A 46 -7.82 -2.76 2.58
CA LEU A 46 -9.00 -2.03 2.11
C LEU A 46 -8.67 -0.59 1.66
N GLY A 47 -7.73 0.08 2.30
CA GLY A 47 -7.34 1.44 1.95
C GLY A 47 -6.44 1.49 0.73
N SER A 48 -5.35 0.71 0.73
CA SER A 48 -4.32 0.82 -0.30
C SER A 48 -4.50 -0.20 -1.42
N SER A 49 -4.57 -1.48 -1.08
CA SER A 49 -4.51 -2.58 -2.05
C SER A 49 -5.79 -2.67 -2.88
N PHE A 50 -6.94 -2.53 -2.23
CA PHE A 50 -8.24 -2.42 -2.88
C PHE A 50 -8.30 -1.22 -3.81
N GLN A 51 -7.80 -0.06 -3.38
CA GLN A 51 -7.84 1.15 -4.18
C GLN A 51 -7.00 1.04 -5.46
N PHE A 52 -5.83 0.38 -5.39
CA PHE A 52 -5.04 0.04 -6.57
C PHE A 52 -5.84 -0.82 -7.54
N GLY A 53 -6.41 -1.93 -7.06
CA GLY A 53 -7.22 -2.84 -7.90
C GLY A 53 -8.46 -2.18 -8.51
N TYR A 54 -9.12 -1.33 -7.72
CA TYR A 54 -10.27 -0.54 -8.17
C TYR A 54 -9.86 0.46 -9.26
N GLY A 55 -8.77 1.20 -9.07
CA GLY A 55 -8.25 2.16 -10.06
C GLY A 55 -7.95 1.54 -11.43
N THR A 56 -7.42 0.32 -11.44
CA THR A 56 -7.11 -0.42 -12.66
C THR A 56 -8.36 -0.93 -13.40
N SER A 57 -9.40 -1.32 -12.66
CA SER A 57 -10.58 -1.99 -13.23
C SER A 57 -11.75 -1.06 -13.52
N CYS A 58 -11.89 0.06 -12.79
CA CYS A 58 -13.06 0.94 -12.86
C CYS A 58 -13.27 1.61 -14.22
N ILE A 59 -12.24 1.66 -15.09
CA ILE A 59 -12.36 2.22 -16.43
C ILE A 59 -12.93 1.23 -17.45
N ASN A 60 -12.76 -0.07 -17.21
CA ASN A 60 -13.03 -1.10 -18.21
C ASN A 60 -14.53 -1.31 -18.45
N GLY A 61 -15.35 -1.18 -17.41
CA GLY A 61 -16.81 -1.29 -17.53
C GLY A 61 -17.42 -0.19 -18.39
N PRO A 62 -17.29 1.10 -18.00
CA PRO A 62 -17.86 2.22 -18.73
C PRO A 62 -17.03 2.67 -19.94
N GLU A 63 -16.21 1.79 -20.55
CA GLU A 63 -15.35 2.16 -21.68
C GLU A 63 -16.13 2.83 -22.82
N LYS A 64 -17.28 2.25 -23.19
CA LYS A 64 -18.10 2.78 -24.29
C LYS A 64 -18.64 4.17 -23.96
N ASP A 65 -19.17 4.36 -22.76
CA ASP A 65 -19.74 5.64 -22.32
C ASP A 65 -18.67 6.73 -22.20
N ILE A 66 -17.46 6.39 -21.74
CA ILE A 66 -16.34 7.32 -21.64
C ILE A 66 -15.81 7.69 -23.05
N ARG A 67 -15.74 6.73 -23.99
CA ARG A 67 -15.36 7.01 -25.38
C ARG A 67 -16.38 7.90 -26.09
N ASP A 68 -17.67 7.69 -25.84
CA ASP A 68 -18.74 8.55 -26.35
C ASP A 68 -18.71 9.94 -25.71
N TYR A 69 -18.35 10.05 -24.43
CA TYR A 69 -18.10 11.34 -23.79
C TYR A 69 -16.93 12.08 -24.47
N PHE A 70 -15.83 11.39 -24.78
CA PHE A 70 -14.70 12.00 -25.49
C PHE A 70 -15.04 12.41 -26.92
N SER A 71 -15.83 11.62 -27.65
CA SER A 71 -16.22 11.95 -29.04
C SER A 71 -17.11 13.19 -29.12
N LYS A 72 -17.93 13.45 -28.09
CA LYS A 72 -18.74 14.67 -27.97
C LYS A 72 -17.91 15.94 -27.77
N HIS A 73 -16.70 15.83 -27.22
CA HIS A 73 -15.87 17.00 -26.85
C HIS A 73 -14.61 17.16 -27.72
N SER A 74 -14.18 16.15 -28.49
CA SER A 74 -12.98 16.20 -29.31
C SER A 74 -13.03 15.20 -30.47
N SER A 75 -12.54 15.62 -31.64
CA SER A 75 -12.36 14.75 -32.81
C SER A 75 -11.32 13.64 -32.59
N PHE A 76 -10.46 13.76 -31.57
CA PHE A 76 -9.40 12.80 -31.24
C PHE A 76 -9.79 11.83 -30.09
N SER A 77 -11.06 11.42 -30.02
CA SER A 77 -11.58 10.57 -28.93
C SER A 77 -10.75 9.30 -28.65
N SER A 78 -10.38 8.55 -29.70
CA SER A 78 -9.59 7.31 -29.55
C SER A 78 -8.20 7.53 -28.95
N LEU A 79 -7.58 8.68 -29.26
CA LEU A 79 -6.29 9.05 -28.68
C LEU A 79 -6.46 9.40 -27.20
N MET A 80 -7.47 10.21 -26.87
CA MET A 80 -7.76 10.61 -25.49
C MET A 80 -8.08 9.43 -24.58
N TRP A 81 -8.85 8.46 -25.07
CA TRP A 81 -9.11 7.22 -24.36
C TRP A 81 -7.82 6.45 -24.06
N SER A 82 -7.01 6.20 -25.10
CA SER A 82 -5.74 5.49 -24.94
C SER A 82 -4.79 6.20 -23.98
N THR A 83 -4.72 7.54 -24.06
CA THR A 83 -3.95 8.36 -23.12
C THR A 83 -4.51 8.26 -21.69
N ALA A 84 -5.83 8.30 -21.49
CA ALA A 84 -6.44 8.20 -20.17
C ALA A 84 -6.16 6.85 -19.48
N VAL A 85 -6.09 5.76 -20.25
CA VAL A 85 -5.71 4.43 -19.75
C VAL A 85 -4.20 4.38 -19.46
N ALA A 86 -3.36 4.83 -20.39
CA ALA A 86 -1.90 4.73 -20.27
C ALA A 86 -1.32 5.64 -19.17
N ILE A 87 -1.87 6.84 -18.99
CA ILE A 87 -1.35 7.82 -18.03
C ILE A 87 -1.44 7.33 -16.57
N PHE A 88 -2.37 6.41 -16.28
CA PHE A 88 -2.46 5.76 -14.97
C PHE A 88 -1.18 4.96 -14.67
N ALA A 89 -0.66 4.21 -15.64
CA ALA A 89 0.59 3.46 -15.49
C ALA A 89 1.80 4.39 -15.36
N VAL A 90 1.82 5.51 -16.10
CA VAL A 90 2.86 6.54 -15.97
C VAL A 90 2.85 7.16 -14.58
N GLY A 91 1.68 7.51 -14.06
CA GLY A 91 1.52 7.98 -12.69
C GLY A 91 1.99 6.94 -11.67
N GLY A 92 1.62 5.67 -11.88
CA GLY A 92 2.05 4.55 -11.04
C GLY A 92 3.56 4.35 -11.03
N MET A 93 4.23 4.47 -12.18
CA MET A 93 5.68 4.41 -12.28
C MET A 93 6.35 5.52 -11.45
N ILE A 94 5.87 6.76 -11.59
CA ILE A 94 6.37 7.89 -10.81
C ILE A 94 6.14 7.62 -9.30
N GLY A 95 4.93 7.22 -8.92
CA GLY A 95 4.59 6.90 -7.53
C GLY A 95 5.47 5.78 -6.95
N ALA A 96 5.73 4.71 -7.71
CA ALA A 96 6.56 3.60 -7.27
C ALA A 96 8.03 3.98 -7.09
N LEU A 97 8.54 4.97 -7.83
CA LEU A 97 9.90 5.49 -7.66
C LEU A 97 10.03 6.37 -6.40
N PHE A 98 9.05 7.25 -6.16
CA PHE A 98 9.09 8.16 -5.01
C PHE A 98 8.59 7.52 -3.70
N GLY A 99 7.70 6.53 -3.77
CA GLY A 99 7.08 5.87 -2.62
C GLY A 99 8.09 5.34 -1.60
N PRO A 100 9.08 4.51 -1.99
CA PRO A 100 10.13 4.01 -1.10
C PRO A 100 10.95 5.13 -0.46
N VAL A 101 11.38 6.12 -1.24
CA VAL A 101 12.20 7.24 -0.75
C VAL A 101 11.48 8.02 0.36
N ILE A 102 10.18 8.25 0.16
CA ILE A 102 9.33 8.92 1.15
C ILE A 102 9.11 8.00 2.36
N ALA A 103 8.90 6.69 2.16
CA ALA A 103 8.75 5.71 3.23
C ALA A 103 9.99 5.56 4.11
N ASP A 104 11.19 5.58 3.53
CA ASP A 104 12.44 5.52 4.28
C ASP A 104 12.65 6.79 5.12
N SER A 105 12.24 7.96 4.59
CA SER A 105 12.39 9.23 5.30
C SER A 105 11.30 9.49 6.35
N LEU A 106 10.02 9.26 6.05
CA LEU A 106 8.91 9.63 6.94
C LEU A 106 8.32 8.45 7.71
N GLY A 107 8.66 7.22 7.31
CA GLY A 107 8.07 5.98 7.79
C GLY A 107 6.81 5.60 7.03
N SER A 108 6.63 4.30 6.81
CA SER A 108 5.56 3.71 5.99
C SER A 108 4.15 4.21 6.34
N LYS A 109 3.82 4.38 7.63
CA LYS A 109 2.51 4.92 8.07
C LYS A 109 2.27 6.34 7.58
N ARG A 110 3.27 7.23 7.71
CA ARG A 110 3.12 8.64 7.31
C ARG A 110 3.06 8.76 5.80
N THR A 111 3.83 7.97 5.09
CA THR A 111 3.78 7.90 3.62
C THR A 111 2.40 7.49 3.13
N LEU A 112 1.79 6.46 3.71
CA LEU A 112 0.42 6.07 3.39
C LEU A 112 -0.60 7.17 3.70
N LEU A 113 -0.41 7.90 4.80
CA LEU A 113 -1.30 9.01 5.15
C LEU A 113 -1.18 10.16 4.13
N LEU A 114 0.04 10.54 3.76
CA LEU A 114 0.29 11.55 2.71
C LEU A 114 -0.21 11.10 1.35
N ASN A 115 -0.16 9.81 1.07
CA ASN A 115 -0.64 9.23 -0.19
C ASN A 115 -2.15 9.40 -0.41
N ASN A 116 -2.92 9.57 0.67
CA ASN A 116 -4.35 9.84 0.54
C ASN A 116 -4.65 11.22 -0.08
N LEU A 117 -3.73 12.19 -0.04
CA LEU A 117 -3.92 13.49 -0.71
C LEU A 117 -4.09 13.33 -2.23
N PRO A 118 -3.14 12.71 -2.96
CA PRO A 118 -3.33 12.46 -4.39
C PRO A 118 -4.50 11.50 -4.67
N ALA A 119 -4.83 10.56 -3.78
CA ALA A 119 -6.05 9.76 -3.92
C ALA A 119 -7.33 10.61 -3.96
N LEU A 120 -7.48 11.52 -3.00
CA LEU A 120 -8.65 12.41 -2.90
C LEU A 120 -8.70 13.35 -4.09
N LEU A 121 -7.59 14.02 -4.40
CA LEU A 121 -7.50 14.95 -5.53
C LEU A 121 -7.79 14.26 -6.85
N GLY A 122 -7.17 13.11 -7.12
CA GLY A 122 -7.40 12.35 -8.35
C GLY A 122 -8.86 11.91 -8.50
N SER A 123 -9.47 11.40 -7.44
CA SER A 123 -10.87 10.97 -7.44
C SER A 123 -11.83 12.14 -7.66
N LEU A 124 -11.56 13.27 -7.00
CA LEU A 124 -12.36 14.48 -7.11
C LEU A 124 -12.27 15.11 -8.50
N MET A 125 -11.07 15.14 -9.09
CA MET A 125 -10.85 15.59 -10.48
C MET A 125 -11.58 14.70 -11.49
N MET A 126 -11.57 13.38 -11.30
CA MET A 126 -12.34 12.46 -12.15
C MET A 126 -13.85 12.68 -12.02
N PHE A 127 -14.36 12.91 -10.80
CA PHE A 127 -15.78 13.19 -10.56
C PHE A 127 -16.23 14.53 -11.16
N PHE A 128 -15.44 15.59 -10.97
CA PHE A 128 -15.75 16.91 -11.53
C PHE A 128 -15.55 16.99 -13.04
N SER A 129 -14.75 16.10 -13.66
CA SER A 129 -14.53 16.13 -15.11
C SER A 129 -15.84 16.06 -15.90
N TYR A 130 -16.79 15.26 -15.43
CA TYR A 130 -18.12 15.17 -16.04
C TYR A 130 -18.92 16.48 -15.91
N HIS A 131 -18.93 17.07 -14.71
CA HIS A 131 -19.68 18.30 -14.42
C HIS A 131 -19.07 19.53 -15.12
N ALA A 132 -17.74 19.59 -15.19
CA ALA A 132 -16.99 20.66 -15.83
C ALA A 132 -16.88 20.51 -17.36
N LYS A 133 -17.39 19.40 -17.93
CA LYS A 133 -17.28 19.07 -19.37
C LYS A 133 -15.84 19.16 -19.91
N ALA A 134 -14.88 18.83 -19.05
CA ALA A 134 -13.45 19.01 -19.30
C ALA A 134 -12.77 17.64 -19.36
N PRO A 135 -12.60 17.04 -20.56
CA PRO A 135 -12.00 15.72 -20.70
C PRO A 135 -10.52 15.68 -20.28
N SER A 136 -9.79 16.80 -20.39
CA SER A 136 -8.42 16.92 -19.88
C SER A 136 -8.33 16.70 -18.36
N LEU A 137 -9.37 17.08 -17.61
CA LEU A 137 -9.41 16.91 -16.16
C LEU A 137 -9.49 15.43 -15.77
N LEU A 138 -10.13 14.59 -16.58
CA LEU A 138 -10.15 13.13 -16.39
C LEU A 138 -8.76 12.54 -16.53
N ILE A 139 -8.02 12.95 -17.57
CA ILE A 139 -6.66 12.47 -17.85
C ILE A 139 -5.72 12.89 -16.70
N THR A 140 -5.79 14.14 -16.26
CA THR A 140 -4.97 14.60 -15.13
C THR A 140 -5.39 13.91 -13.82
N GLY A 141 -6.69 13.71 -13.57
CA GLY A 141 -7.17 12.96 -12.42
C GLY A 141 -6.65 11.52 -12.40
N ARG A 142 -6.59 10.85 -13.56
CA ARG A 142 -6.00 9.52 -13.74
C ARG A 142 -4.51 9.49 -13.42
N LEU A 143 -3.76 10.50 -13.84
CA LEU A 143 -2.33 10.62 -13.52
C LEU A 143 -2.12 10.72 -12.00
N VAL A 144 -2.86 11.60 -11.33
CA VAL A 144 -2.74 11.84 -9.88
C VAL A 144 -3.19 10.61 -9.09
N PHE A 145 -4.29 9.98 -9.48
CA PHE A 145 -4.75 8.73 -8.85
C PHE A 145 -3.78 7.57 -9.12
N GLY A 146 -3.14 7.55 -10.30
CA GLY A 146 -2.07 6.62 -10.65
C GLY A 146 -0.86 6.76 -9.75
N PHE A 147 -0.41 7.99 -9.46
CA PHE A 147 0.65 8.26 -8.49
C PHE A 147 0.32 7.65 -7.12
N ASN A 148 -0.89 7.88 -6.62
CA ASN A 148 -1.34 7.25 -5.37
C ASN A 148 -1.28 5.72 -5.42
N SER A 149 -1.75 5.15 -6.53
CA SER A 149 -1.81 3.72 -6.76
C SER A 149 -0.40 3.09 -6.78
N GLY A 150 0.58 3.78 -7.38
CA GLY A 150 1.98 3.35 -7.41
C GLY A 150 2.70 3.41 -6.06
N VAL A 151 2.41 4.42 -5.23
CA VAL A 151 2.94 4.47 -3.86
C VAL A 151 2.33 3.32 -3.03
N ASN A 152 1.02 3.08 -3.17
CA ASN A 152 0.30 2.05 -2.43
C ASN A 152 0.85 0.64 -2.70
N THR A 153 1.19 0.30 -3.95
CA THR A 153 1.70 -1.03 -4.30
C THR A 153 3.05 -1.35 -3.68
N VAL A 154 3.87 -0.33 -3.40
CA VAL A 154 5.19 -0.54 -2.78
C VAL A 154 5.12 -0.43 -1.26
N VAL A 155 4.44 0.60 -0.74
CA VAL A 155 4.45 0.90 0.70
C VAL A 155 3.51 -0.03 1.48
N ALA A 156 2.37 -0.46 0.91
CA ALA A 156 1.44 -1.34 1.60
C ALA A 156 2.06 -2.70 1.99
N PRO A 157 2.67 -3.48 1.08
CA PRO A 157 3.29 -4.75 1.46
C PRO A 157 4.51 -4.56 2.37
N VAL A 158 5.26 -3.47 2.21
CA VAL A 158 6.39 -3.14 3.11
C VAL A 158 5.88 -2.93 4.53
N TYR A 159 4.91 -2.03 4.73
CA TYR A 159 4.31 -1.76 6.05
C TYR A 159 3.73 -3.03 6.66
N LEU A 160 3.00 -3.82 5.87
CA LEU A 160 2.39 -5.05 6.32
C LEU A 160 3.44 -6.08 6.75
N SER A 161 4.60 -6.09 6.08
CA SER A 161 5.72 -6.95 6.41
C SER A 161 6.52 -6.50 7.64
N GLU A 162 6.48 -5.21 7.97
CA GLU A 162 7.14 -4.62 9.15
C GLU A 162 6.36 -4.87 10.44
N ILE A 163 5.03 -4.96 10.36
CA ILE A 163 4.17 -5.28 11.50
C ILE A 163 3.97 -6.79 11.69
N ALA A 164 4.32 -7.60 10.69
CA ALA A 164 4.08 -9.04 10.69
C ALA A 164 5.00 -9.80 11.66
N PRO A 165 4.49 -10.76 12.45
CA PRO A 165 5.35 -11.77 13.05
C PRO A 165 5.91 -12.68 11.95
N ILE A 166 7.12 -13.22 12.18
CA ILE A 166 7.91 -13.98 11.19
C ILE A 166 7.07 -15.09 10.51
N ARG A 167 6.17 -15.74 11.26
CA ARG A 167 5.33 -16.84 10.77
C ARG A 167 4.14 -16.39 9.89
N LEU A 168 3.63 -15.16 10.06
CA LEU A 168 2.44 -14.66 9.35
C LEU A 168 2.77 -13.74 8.17
N ARG A 169 4.05 -13.41 7.95
CA ARG A 169 4.48 -12.50 6.88
C ARG A 169 4.00 -12.94 5.49
N GLY A 170 3.99 -14.25 5.22
CA GLY A 170 3.46 -14.80 3.97
C GLY A 170 1.94 -14.65 3.83
N ALA A 171 1.19 -14.92 4.91
CA ALA A 171 -0.27 -14.79 4.92
C ALA A 171 -0.71 -13.33 4.71
N LEU A 172 -0.02 -12.39 5.34
CA LEU A 172 -0.25 -10.96 5.13
C LEU A 172 0.04 -10.52 3.68
N GLY A 173 1.11 -11.02 3.07
CA GLY A 173 1.38 -10.81 1.65
C GLY A 173 0.24 -11.32 0.75
N ALA A 174 -0.31 -12.50 1.05
CA ALA A 174 -1.46 -13.04 0.34
C ALA A 174 -2.73 -12.19 0.54
N LEU A 175 -2.98 -11.66 1.75
CA LEU A 175 -4.09 -10.73 2.01
C LEU A 175 -3.96 -9.44 1.20
N ASN A 176 -2.75 -8.91 1.04
CA ASN A 176 -2.51 -7.75 0.18
C ASN A 176 -2.93 -8.04 -1.28
N GLN A 177 -2.52 -9.18 -1.84
CA GLN A 177 -2.93 -9.58 -3.18
C GLN A 177 -4.43 -9.83 -3.28
N PHE A 178 -5.03 -10.45 -2.26
CA PHE A 178 -6.47 -10.65 -2.18
C PHE A 178 -7.24 -9.32 -2.20
N GLY A 179 -6.75 -8.29 -1.51
CA GLY A 179 -7.31 -6.94 -1.58
C GLY A 179 -7.30 -6.35 -2.99
N ILE A 180 -6.19 -6.51 -3.72
CA ILE A 180 -6.08 -6.05 -5.12
C ILE A 180 -7.13 -6.75 -5.98
N VAL A 181 -7.23 -8.08 -5.90
CA VAL A 181 -8.19 -8.85 -6.69
C VAL A 181 -9.63 -8.49 -6.33
N THR A 182 -9.91 -8.26 -5.04
CA THR A 182 -11.23 -7.80 -4.57
C THR A 182 -11.55 -6.41 -5.13
N GLY A 183 -10.58 -5.49 -5.16
CA GLY A 183 -10.74 -4.18 -5.78
C GLY A 183 -11.02 -4.27 -7.28
N ILE A 184 -10.34 -5.17 -7.98
CA ILE A 184 -10.58 -5.45 -9.40
C ILE A 184 -12.00 -5.95 -9.62
N LEU A 185 -12.45 -6.92 -8.80
CA LEU A 185 -13.79 -7.48 -8.89
C LEU A 185 -14.85 -6.40 -8.67
N VAL A 186 -14.71 -5.57 -7.62
CA VAL A 186 -15.67 -4.50 -7.34
C VAL A 186 -15.68 -3.45 -8.46
N GLY A 187 -14.53 -3.12 -9.06
CA GLY A 187 -14.48 -2.21 -10.20
C GLY A 187 -15.22 -2.76 -11.43
N PHE A 188 -15.15 -4.07 -11.69
CA PHE A 188 -15.99 -4.69 -12.72
C PHE A 188 -17.47 -4.68 -12.37
N ILE A 189 -17.85 -4.95 -11.11
CA ILE A 189 -19.24 -4.91 -10.66
C ILE A 189 -19.84 -3.52 -10.81
N PHE A 190 -19.13 -2.48 -10.38
CA PHE A 190 -19.58 -1.09 -10.53
C PHE A 190 -19.59 -0.64 -11.99
N GLY A 191 -18.73 -1.24 -12.81
CA GLY A 191 -18.71 -1.05 -14.26
C GLY A 191 -19.88 -1.68 -15.02
N LEU A 192 -20.72 -2.51 -14.38
CA LEU A 192 -21.91 -3.08 -15.03
C LEU A 192 -22.95 -2.00 -15.34
N LYS A 193 -23.57 -2.09 -16.53
CA LYS A 193 -24.63 -1.17 -16.99
C LYS A 193 -25.82 -1.06 -16.03
N GLN A 194 -26.07 -2.12 -15.27
CA GLN A 194 -27.17 -2.22 -14.30
C GLN A 194 -26.85 -1.56 -12.95
N MET A 195 -25.57 -1.22 -12.70
CA MET A 195 -25.10 -0.53 -11.50
C MET A 195 -24.76 0.91 -11.86
N LEU A 196 -23.47 1.21 -12.09
CA LEU A 196 -22.97 2.57 -12.39
C LEU A 196 -22.41 2.70 -13.81
N GLY A 197 -22.41 1.65 -14.63
CA GLY A 197 -22.00 1.70 -16.03
C GLY A 197 -23.03 2.34 -16.97
N THR A 198 -23.70 3.40 -16.52
CA THR A 198 -24.68 4.17 -17.31
C THR A 198 -24.09 5.54 -17.66
N GLU A 199 -24.64 6.24 -18.65
CA GLU A 199 -24.12 7.53 -19.17
C GLU A 199 -23.92 8.60 -18.08
N ASN A 200 -24.72 8.55 -17.01
CA ASN A 200 -24.62 9.45 -15.84
C ASN A 200 -23.94 8.81 -14.61
N GLY A 201 -23.73 7.49 -14.61
CA GLY A 201 -23.24 6.72 -13.45
C GLY A 201 -21.71 6.57 -13.40
N TRP A 202 -21.05 6.59 -14.56
CA TRP A 202 -19.60 6.38 -14.65
C TRP A 202 -18.76 7.39 -13.85
N PRO A 203 -19.12 8.68 -13.71
CA PRO A 203 -18.35 9.63 -12.90
C PRO A 203 -18.41 9.27 -11.41
N TYR A 204 -19.54 8.73 -10.94
CA TYR A 204 -19.68 8.23 -9.57
C TYR A 204 -18.85 6.98 -9.33
N ALA A 205 -18.72 6.11 -10.34
CA ALA A 205 -17.83 4.95 -10.26
C ALA A 205 -16.38 5.42 -10.12
N LEU A 206 -15.92 6.32 -10.98
CA LEU A 206 -14.56 6.87 -10.85
C LEU A 206 -14.37 7.64 -9.54
N GLY A 207 -15.41 8.31 -9.06
CA GLY A 207 -15.43 9.04 -7.79
C GLY A 207 -15.43 8.14 -6.54
N PHE A 208 -15.78 6.86 -6.63
CA PHE A 208 -15.83 5.94 -5.49
C PHE A 208 -14.47 5.82 -4.76
N GLY A 209 -13.36 6.02 -5.48
CA GLY A 209 -12.02 6.09 -4.89
C GLY A 209 -11.89 7.16 -3.79
N PHE A 210 -12.72 8.21 -3.83
CA PHE A 210 -12.79 9.24 -2.80
C PHE A 210 -13.30 8.69 -1.45
N VAL A 211 -14.34 7.84 -1.50
CA VAL A 211 -14.93 7.22 -0.31
C VAL A 211 -13.92 6.29 0.36
N VAL A 212 -13.22 5.49 -0.44
CA VAL A 212 -12.17 4.58 0.04
C VAL A 212 -11.01 5.36 0.67
N ALA A 213 -10.59 6.46 0.03
CA ALA A 213 -9.52 7.32 0.55
C ALA A 213 -9.90 8.01 1.88
N ILE A 214 -11.15 8.48 2.02
CA ILE A 214 -11.63 9.03 3.30
C ILE A 214 -11.66 7.95 4.37
N LEU A 215 -12.18 6.75 4.05
CA LEU A 215 -12.20 5.63 4.98
C LEU A 215 -10.78 5.31 5.46
N GLN A 216 -9.80 5.33 4.55
CA GLN A 216 -8.41 5.14 4.88
C GLN A 216 -7.88 6.26 5.79
N ILE A 217 -8.12 7.54 5.48
CA ILE A 217 -7.70 8.67 6.34
C ILE A 217 -8.27 8.56 7.76
N LEU A 218 -9.52 8.11 7.89
CA LEU A 218 -10.17 7.97 9.20
C LEU A 218 -9.62 6.79 10.00
N THR A 219 -9.27 5.69 9.34
CA THR A 219 -8.85 4.44 10.01
C THR A 219 -7.33 4.34 10.22
N LEU A 220 -6.52 5.00 9.39
CA LEU A 220 -5.05 4.97 9.49
C LEU A 220 -4.47 5.56 10.79
N PRO A 221 -5.01 6.66 11.38
CA PRO A 221 -4.51 7.24 12.61
C PRO A 221 -4.47 6.24 13.77
N PHE A 222 -5.46 5.35 13.84
CA PHE A 222 -5.58 4.29 14.84
C PHE A 222 -4.60 3.14 14.65
N CYS A 223 -3.96 3.02 13.48
CA CYS A 223 -2.98 1.96 13.23
C CYS A 223 -1.65 2.24 13.95
N PRO A 224 -0.92 1.21 14.44
CA PRO A 224 0.35 1.40 15.13
C PRO A 224 1.42 1.93 14.17
N ARG A 225 2.40 2.69 14.68
CA ARG A 225 3.56 3.09 13.87
C ARG A 225 4.42 1.86 13.58
N SER A 226 5.03 1.82 12.39
CA SER A 226 5.96 0.75 12.02
C SER A 226 7.12 0.70 13.05
N PRO A 227 7.35 -0.44 13.73
CA PRO A 227 8.40 -0.56 14.73
C PRO A 227 9.82 -0.47 14.15
N ARG A 228 9.99 -0.82 12.86
CA ARG A 228 11.32 -0.79 12.20
C ARG A 228 11.81 0.63 11.93
N TYR A 229 10.92 1.56 11.61
CA TYR A 229 11.26 2.99 11.50
C TYR A 229 11.71 3.55 12.85
N LEU A 230 11.13 3.07 13.95
CA LEU A 230 11.53 3.47 15.29
C LEU A 230 12.95 2.98 15.58
N LEU A 231 13.29 1.73 15.28
CA LEU A 231 14.59 1.12 15.59
C LEU A 231 15.75 1.54 14.67
N LEU A 232 15.49 1.88 13.40
CA LEU A 232 16.56 2.28 12.46
C LEU A 232 16.83 3.79 12.48
N LYS A 233 15.89 4.61 12.96
CA LYS A 233 16.00 6.07 12.89
C LYS A 233 15.99 6.77 14.24
N LEU A 234 15.38 6.17 15.26
CA LEU A 234 15.74 6.47 16.64
C LEU A 234 16.69 5.36 17.07
N ASP A 235 17.92 5.70 17.38
CA ASP A 235 18.86 4.86 18.13
C ASP A 235 18.35 4.68 19.58
N LYS A 236 17.09 4.28 19.72
CA LYS A 236 16.40 4.01 20.98
C LYS A 236 16.05 2.53 20.96
N GLU A 237 16.95 1.78 21.57
CA GLU A 237 16.68 0.48 22.16
C GLU A 237 15.33 0.49 22.92
N PRO A 238 14.66 -0.67 23.00
CA PRO A 238 13.26 -0.78 23.38
C PRO A 238 13.00 -0.38 24.85
N GLU A 239 12.41 0.79 25.07
CA GLU A 239 11.72 1.14 26.34
C GLU A 239 10.40 0.35 26.52
N THR A 240 10.41 -0.98 26.37
CA THR A 240 9.22 -1.82 26.69
C THR A 240 9.52 -3.17 27.35
N VAL A 241 10.68 -3.39 27.99
CA VAL A 241 10.84 -4.48 28.98
C VAL A 241 11.79 -4.11 30.15
N GLN A 242 11.65 -2.90 30.71
CA GLN A 242 12.27 -2.59 32.01
C GLN A 242 11.33 -1.68 32.80
N GLY A 243 10.38 -2.34 33.44
CA GLY A 243 9.35 -1.75 34.27
C GLY A 243 8.73 -2.86 35.11
N ASN A 244 9.57 -3.66 35.76
CA ASN A 244 9.16 -4.49 36.88
C ASN A 244 10.41 -4.94 37.68
N ASP A 245 11.21 -3.97 38.11
CA ASP A 245 12.01 -4.15 39.32
C ASP A 245 11.27 -3.37 40.43
N ASP A 246 11.19 -4.00 41.60
CA ASP A 246 11.05 -3.33 42.89
C ASP A 246 9.68 -2.75 43.30
N GLU A 247 8.71 -3.61 43.59
CA GLU A 247 7.77 -3.37 44.70
C GLU A 247 7.06 -4.67 45.11
N VAL A 248 7.65 -5.45 46.03
CA VAL A 248 7.00 -5.95 47.27
C VAL A 248 8.14 -6.39 48.20
N LYS A 249 8.56 -5.48 49.07
CA LYS A 249 8.93 -5.83 50.44
C LYS A 249 7.65 -5.99 51.26
#